data_AF-A0A7I7SAS4-F1
#
_entry.id   AF-A0A7I7SAS4-F1
#
_cell.length_a   1.000
_cell.length_b   1.000
_cell.length_c   1.000
_cell.angle_alpha   90.00
_cell.angle_beta   90.00
_cell.angle_gamma   90.00
#
_symmetry.space_group_name_H-M   'P 1'
#
loop_
_entity.id
_entity.type
_entity.pdbx_description
1 polymer ?
#
loop_
_entity_poly.entity_id
_entity_poly.type
_entity_poly.pdbx_seq_one_letter_code
_entity_poly.pdbx_strand_id
1 'polypeptide(L)' 'MKTEKVAFEELRAGDRIVYREGVVVTLLQDREDDPEDFFGRDGMSRFWAQADGGEFGWAKFGPGGIAYRVVDDTGKR' A
#
# COMPACT_ATOMS: atom_id res chain seq x y z
N MET A 1 -1.65 -16.65 -7.03
CA MET A 1 -1.83 -15.37 -6.32
C MET A 1 -3.09 -14.71 -6.85
N LYS A 2 -4.08 -14.50 -5.99
CA LYS A 2 -5.27 -13.71 -6.34
C LYS A 2 -5.13 -12.31 -5.75
N THR A 3 -5.76 -11.33 -6.38
CA THR A 3 -5.78 -9.96 -5.91
C THR A 3 -7.19 -9.39 -5.98
N GLU A 4 -7.52 -8.50 -5.06
CA GLU A 4 -8.75 -7.71 -5.11
C GLU A 4 -8.44 -6.22 -5.24
N LYS A 5 -9.35 -5.49 -5.87
CA LYS A 5 -9.29 -4.03 -5.97
C LYS A 5 -9.81 -3.44 -4.66
N VAL A 6 -9.02 -2.61 -4.00
CA VAL A 6 -9.37 -2.00 -2.72
C VAL A 6 -9.00 -0.52 -2.73
N ALA A 7 -9.83 0.32 -2.09
CA ALA A 7 -9.48 1.73 -1.92
C ALA A 7 -8.29 1.84 -0.95
N PHE A 8 -7.36 2.77 -1.18
CA PHE A 8 -6.17 2.86 -0.33
C PHE A 8 -6.55 3.20 1.13
N GLU A 9 -7.68 3.86 1.36
CA GLU A 9 -8.23 4.18 2.68
C GLU A 9 -8.68 2.94 3.47
N GLU A 10 -8.91 1.83 2.80
CA GLU A 10 -9.30 0.55 3.41
C GLU A 10 -8.09 -0.35 3.72
N LEU A 11 -6.89 0.02 3.26
CA LEU A 11 -5.65 -0.70 3.56
C LEU A 11 -5.25 -0.55 5.03
N ARG A 12 -4.68 -1.61 5.58
CA ARG A 12 -4.18 -1.66 6.97
C ARG A 12 -2.79 -2.25 7.04
N ALA A 13 -2.10 -1.98 8.14
CA ALA A 13 -0.89 -2.73 8.48
C ALA A 13 -1.16 -4.25 8.40
N GLY A 14 -0.23 -4.99 7.80
CA GLY A 14 -0.33 -6.42 7.53
C GLY A 14 -0.87 -6.76 6.13
N ASP A 15 -1.58 -5.85 5.46
CA ASP A 15 -2.03 -6.11 4.09
C ASP A 15 -0.82 -6.28 3.16
N ARG A 16 -0.90 -7.28 2.28
CA ARG A 16 0.04 -7.43 1.16
C ARG A 16 -0.61 -6.84 -0.08
N ILE A 17 0.10 -5.98 -0.80
CA ILE A 17 -0.41 -5.34 -2.00
C ILE A 17 0.57 -5.50 -3.15
N VAL A 18 0.05 -5.49 -4.38
CA VAL A 18 0.86 -5.27 -5.57
C VAL A 18 1.09 -3.76 -5.71
N TYR A 19 2.33 -3.35 -5.55
CA TYR A 19 2.80 -1.99 -5.75
C TYR A 19 3.64 -1.92 -7.03
N ARG A 20 4.05 -0.70 -7.43
CA ARG A 20 4.72 -0.36 -8.70
C ARG A 20 5.50 -1.50 -9.36
N GLU A 21 5.32 -1.65 -10.67
CA GLU A 21 6.01 -2.66 -11.51
C GLU A 21 5.75 -4.12 -11.07
N GLY A 22 4.66 -4.36 -10.32
CA GLY A 22 4.27 -5.70 -9.91
C GLY A 22 4.96 -6.19 -8.64
N VAL A 23 5.71 -5.33 -7.94
CA VAL A 23 6.37 -5.68 -6.69
C VAL A 23 5.33 -5.89 -5.59
N VAL A 24 5.36 -7.07 -4.95
CA VAL A 24 4.51 -7.32 -3.78
C VAL A 24 5.18 -6.74 -2.55
N VAL A 25 4.43 -5.92 -1.81
CA VAL A 25 4.89 -5.33 -0.56
C VAL A 25 3.90 -5.61 0.56
N THR A 26 4.42 -5.80 1.76
CA THR A 26 3.65 -5.91 3.00
C THR A 26 3.63 -4.56 3.69
N LEU A 27 2.45 -4.02 3.99
CA LEU A 27 2.32 -2.77 4.73
C LEU A 27 2.70 -3.03 6.19
N LEU A 28 3.73 -2.36 6.69
CA LEU A 28 4.25 -2.56 8.04
C LEU A 28 3.57 -1.67 9.08
N GLN A 29 2.93 -0.59 8.63
CA GLN A 29 2.21 0.35 9.50
C GLN A 29 0.94 0.85 8.82
N ASP A 30 0.07 1.45 9.64
CA ASP A 30 -1.13 2.10 9.14
C ASP A 30 -0.82 3.39 8.38
N ARG A 31 -1.85 3.87 7.68
CA ARG A 31 -1.79 5.04 6.81
C ARG A 31 -1.29 6.28 7.57
N GLU A 32 -0.28 6.91 7.01
CA GLU A 32 0.11 8.28 7.35
C GLU A 32 -0.29 9.22 6.22
N ASP A 33 -0.79 10.40 6.56
CA ASP A 33 -0.88 11.50 5.60
C ASP A 33 0.54 12.05 5.40
N ASP A 34 0.99 12.17 4.15
CA ASP A 34 2.35 12.62 3.84
C ASP A 34 2.40 14.17 3.96
N PRO A 35 2.99 14.73 5.03
CA PRO A 35 2.93 16.17 5.28
C PRO A 35 3.94 16.95 4.43
N GLU A 36 4.88 16.27 3.77
CA GLU A 36 6.03 16.85 3.08
C GLU A 36 5.96 16.72 1.55
N ASP A 37 4.78 16.60 0.95
CA ASP A 37 4.72 16.61 -0.52
C ASP A 37 5.09 18.01 -1.04
N PHE A 38 6.39 18.17 -1.31
CA PHE A 38 7.11 19.37 -1.76
C PHE A 38 6.54 19.95 -3.08
N PHE A 39 5.58 19.25 -3.70
CA PHE A 39 4.84 19.67 -4.90
C PHE A 39 3.44 20.24 -4.61
N GLY A 40 3.04 20.41 -3.35
CA GLY A 40 1.76 21.05 -3.00
C GLY A 40 0.52 20.30 -3.50
N ARG A 41 0.63 18.99 -3.73
CA ARG A 41 -0.54 18.14 -3.99
C ARG A 41 -1.13 17.74 -2.65
N ASP A 42 -2.16 18.47 -2.24
CA ASP A 42 -2.99 18.12 -1.10
C ASP A 42 -3.44 16.64 -1.18
N GLY A 43 -3.27 15.88 -0.09
CA GLY A 43 -3.97 14.62 0.14
C GLY A 43 -3.26 13.32 -0.30
N MET A 44 -1.94 13.31 -0.46
CA MET A 44 -1.20 12.04 -0.62
C MET A 44 -1.07 11.33 0.74
N SER A 45 -1.35 10.03 0.76
CA SER A 45 -1.12 9.18 1.92
C SER A 45 -0.04 8.15 1.62
N ARG A 46 0.65 7.69 2.67
CA ARG A 46 1.74 6.74 2.57
C ARG A 46 1.65 5.65 3.61
N PHE A 47 2.27 4.52 3.30
CA PHE A 47 2.43 3.38 4.20
C PHE A 47 3.91 2.98 4.18
N TRP A 48 4.49 2.74 5.35
CA TRP A 48 5.79 2.06 5.41
C TRP A 48 5.56 0.62 5.01
N ALA A 49 6.32 0.12 4.05
CA ALA A 49 6.07 -1.20 3.49
C ALA A 49 7.38 -1.94 3.27
N GLN A 50 7.33 -3.27 3.21
CA GLN A 50 8.48 -4.14 2.97
C GLN A 50 8.24 -4.97 1.72
N ALA A 51 9.21 -5.06 0.82
CA ALA A 51 9.11 -5.92 -0.35
C ALA A 51 9.53 -7.34 0.01
N ASP A 52 8.97 -8.33 -0.70
CA ASP A 52 9.41 -9.71 -0.59
C ASP A 52 10.87 -9.81 -1.10
N GLY A 53 11.82 -9.81 -0.17
CA GLY A 53 13.26 -9.90 -0.45
C GLY A 53 14.13 -8.72 0.01
N GLY A 54 13.60 -7.70 0.70
CA GLY A 54 14.43 -6.62 1.24
C GLY A 54 13.68 -5.42 1.82
N GLU A 55 14.42 -4.38 2.22
CA GLU A 55 13.83 -3.11 2.61
C GLU A 55 13.08 -2.47 1.44
N PHE A 56 11.86 -2.04 1.72
CA PHE A 56 11.07 -1.23 0.84
C PHE A 56 10.71 0.03 1.64
N GLY A 57 10.55 1.16 0.96
CA GLY A 57 10.35 2.43 1.62
C GLY A 57 8.86 2.74 1.82
N TRP A 58 8.54 4.02 1.61
CA TRP A 58 7.17 4.50 1.59
C TRP A 58 6.44 4.09 0.30
N ALA A 59 5.34 3.34 0.45
CA ALA A 59 4.34 3.15 -0.60
C ALA A 59 3.35 4.34 -0.56
N LYS A 60 3.29 5.14 -1.63
CA LYS A 60 2.51 6.39 -1.68
C LYS A 60 1.30 6.26 -2.60
N PHE A 61 0.18 6.82 -2.16
CA PHE A 61 -1.11 6.83 -2.84
C PHE A 61 -1.68 8.25 -2.87
N GLY A 62 -2.26 8.63 -4.00
CA GLY A 62 -3.00 9.89 -4.10
C GLY A 62 -4.46 9.75 -3.69
N PRO A 63 -5.18 10.89 -3.57
CA PRO A 63 -6.61 10.90 -3.30
C PRO A 63 -7.39 10.02 -4.30
N GLY A 64 -8.30 9.17 -3.80
CA GLY A 64 -9.04 8.21 -4.63
C GLY A 64 -8.18 7.10 -5.25
N GLY A 65 -6.97 6.91 -4.74
CA GLY A 65 -6.06 5.85 -5.17
C GLY A 65 -6.63 4.46 -4.96
N ILE A 66 -6.28 3.56 -5.88
CA ILE A 66 -6.66 2.15 -5.79
C ILE A 66 -5.40 1.32 -5.59
N ALA A 67 -5.48 0.34 -4.69
CA ALA A 67 -4.51 -0.71 -4.54
C ALA A 67 -5.08 -2.06 -4.97
N TYR A 68 -4.16 -2.99 -5.26
CA TYR A 68 -4.48 -4.38 -5.52
C TYR A 68 -3.97 -5.23 -4.36
N ARG A 69 -4.86 -5.53 -3.40
CA ARG A 69 -4.50 -6.34 -2.23
C ARG A 69 -4.42 -7.81 -2.62
N VAL A 70 -3.34 -8.46 -2.23
CA VAL A 70 -3.13 -9.90 -2.37
C VAL A 70 -4.05 -10.62 -1.39
N VAL A 71 -4.80 -11.59 -1.90
CA VAL A 71 -5.68 -12.45 -1.10
C VAL A 71 -5.23 -13.90 -1.26
N ASP A 72 -5.02 -14.58 -0.13
CA ASP A 72 -4.71 -16.01 -0.12
C ASP A 72 -5.99 -16.84 -0.34
N ASP A 73 -5.85 -18.01 -0.97
CA ASP A 73 -6.97 -18.93 -1.23
C ASP A 73 -7.59 -19.51 0.06
N THR A 74 -6.94 -19.33 1.22
CA THR A 74 -7.44 -19.77 2.53
C THR A 74 -8.35 -18.78 3.25
N GLY A 75 -8.54 -17.56 2.73
CA GLY A 75 -9.42 -16.55 3.32
C GLY A 75 -8.97 -16.01 4.68
N LYS A 76 -7.75 -16.32 5.12
CA LYS A 76 -7.14 -15.73 6.31
C LYS A 76 -6.24 -14.56 5.93
N ARG A 77 -6.51 -13.43 6.60
CA ARG A 77 -5.71 -12.21 6.58
C ARG A 77 -4.40 -12.44 7.34
#